data_AF-W6YH01-F1
#
_entry.id   AF-W6YH01-F1
#
_cell.length_a   1.000
_cell.length_b   1.000
_cell.length_c   1.000
_cell.angle_alpha   90.00
_cell.angle_beta   90.00
_cell.angle_gamma   90.00
#
_symmetry.space_group_name_H-M   'P 1'
#
loop_
_entity.id
_entity.type
_entity.pdbx_description
1 polymer ?
#
loop_
_entity_poly.entity_id
_entity_poly.type
_entity_poly.pdbx_seq_one_letter_code
_entity_poly.pdbx_strand_id
1 'polypeptide(L)'
;MLSRDKRLSKRMKEADPALKEIEIDTLSYARKLFYFRHLANGGIGLGFVYVKTSEDAPGFLEAVIMARDFESTDPRDKIFALWNLAQDKTGLDFKPHYTKPYERIYADFARAWIDQNHSLDILGAVEASENSSSFYRKTPSWAPDWSVPTQTSCLVRKDYIPMKFISIVNDQQGRLYAADDGITHDIFEDPILHFQDNVLHCTGLIIDQVGTILQQPPQISTETVHLQSTDPDWEFHCWTIELTEHFRNSDSNIYEDPLRAAWAMCHGDNTAAWPPNPDFKSPLDDPYTCQTDLSKHVSAWVHGYRESEARNIVRQVLRGRQPFISDAGYMGLMPAYIAEKWSEIGQKCHIAVLAGCSVPLILQEKDDETYTVLGACFVQGWMEGEWMETMMGAESPTEFWRGMRGVATLRIV
;
A
#
# COMPACT_ATOMS: atom_id res chain seq x y z
N MET A 1 25.03 -32.31 4.78
CA MET A 1 24.39 -30.98 4.89
C MET A 1 23.11 -31.14 5.69
N LEU A 2 23.00 -30.45 6.84
CA LEU A 2 21.80 -30.43 7.68
C LEU A 2 20.52 -30.13 6.87
N SER A 3 20.61 -29.29 5.84
CA SER A 3 19.50 -28.93 4.94
C SER A 3 18.93 -30.07 4.07
N ARG A 4 19.55 -31.25 4.03
CA ARG A 4 19.07 -32.41 3.25
C ARG A 4 18.50 -33.55 4.11
N ASP A 5 18.55 -33.43 5.43
CA ASP A 5 17.98 -34.43 6.33
C ASP A 5 16.45 -34.24 6.44
N LYS A 6 15.69 -35.15 5.81
CA LYS A 6 14.22 -35.15 5.84
C LYS A 6 13.64 -35.30 7.26
N ARG A 7 14.44 -35.73 8.24
CA ARG A 7 14.03 -35.90 9.65
C ARG A 7 14.32 -34.66 10.48
N LEU A 8 15.05 -33.67 9.96
CA LEU A 8 15.47 -32.49 10.72
C LEU A 8 14.28 -31.71 11.28
N SER A 9 13.25 -31.45 10.46
CA SER A 9 12.05 -30.71 10.93
C SER A 9 11.34 -31.42 12.07
N LYS A 10 11.21 -32.76 11.98
CA LYS A 10 10.62 -33.58 13.04
C LYS A 10 11.47 -33.52 14.31
N ARG A 11 12.78 -33.69 14.20
CA ARG A 11 13.71 -33.61 15.34
C ARG A 11 13.72 -32.23 16.00
N MET A 12 13.60 -31.16 15.21
CA MET A 12 13.46 -29.79 15.74
C MET A 12 12.16 -29.64 16.54
N LYS A 13 11.02 -30.10 16.02
CA LYS A 13 9.72 -30.09 16.72
C LYS A 13 9.66 -31.00 17.95
N GLU A 14 10.45 -32.08 17.96
CA GLU A 14 10.59 -32.96 19.13
C GLU A 14 11.49 -32.34 20.20
N ALA A 15 12.53 -31.61 19.80
CA ALA A 15 13.45 -30.92 20.71
C ALA A 15 12.85 -29.64 21.31
N ASP A 16 12.01 -28.94 20.55
CA ASP A 16 11.29 -27.75 20.99
C ASP A 16 9.82 -27.85 20.56
N PRO A 17 8.91 -28.22 21.48
CA PRO A 17 7.49 -28.28 21.22
C PRO A 17 6.87 -26.96 20.78
N ALA A 18 7.48 -25.80 21.09
CA ALA A 18 6.99 -24.49 20.64
C ALA A 18 7.06 -24.35 19.11
N LEU A 19 7.98 -25.07 18.44
CA LEU A 19 8.08 -25.10 16.98
C LEU A 19 6.93 -25.85 16.27
N LYS A 20 5.96 -26.40 17.02
CA LYS A 20 4.73 -26.98 16.44
C LYS A 20 3.74 -25.89 16.01
N GLU A 21 3.78 -24.74 16.66
CA GLU A 21 2.90 -23.58 16.45
C GLU A 21 3.79 -22.36 16.19
N ILE A 22 4.40 -22.31 14.99
CA ILE A 22 5.15 -21.13 14.55
C ILE A 22 4.20 -20.27 13.74
N GLU A 23 3.91 -19.06 14.22
CA GLU A 23 3.21 -18.07 13.41
C GLU A 23 4.06 -17.71 12.18
N ILE A 24 3.48 -17.80 10.99
CA ILE A 24 4.18 -17.54 9.73
C ILE A 24 4.77 -16.13 9.70
N ASP A 25 4.13 -15.18 10.38
CA ASP A 25 4.59 -13.78 10.46
C ASP A 25 5.96 -13.66 11.16
N THR A 26 6.27 -14.55 12.12
CA THR A 26 7.60 -14.61 12.74
C THR A 26 8.70 -15.01 11.75
N LEU A 27 8.34 -15.67 10.64
CA LEU A 27 9.26 -16.04 9.57
C LEU A 27 9.35 -14.97 8.46
N SER A 28 8.53 -13.91 8.52
CA SER A 28 8.47 -12.84 7.51
C SER A 28 9.84 -12.18 7.32
N TYR A 29 10.56 -11.91 8.42
CA TYR A 29 11.93 -11.36 8.39
C TYR A 29 12.87 -12.22 7.54
N ALA A 30 12.95 -13.52 7.84
CA ALA A 30 13.83 -14.43 7.13
C ALA A 30 13.45 -14.52 5.64
N ARG A 31 12.15 -14.56 5.34
CA ARG A 31 11.65 -14.57 3.94
C ARG A 31 12.06 -13.32 3.19
N LYS A 32 11.94 -12.13 3.79
CA LYS A 32 12.36 -10.84 3.21
C LYS A 32 13.85 -10.81 2.89
N LEU A 33 14.71 -11.32 3.78
CA LEU A 33 16.15 -11.45 3.48
C LEU A 33 16.43 -12.42 2.33
N PHE A 34 15.77 -13.58 2.30
CA PHE A 34 15.93 -14.54 1.19
C PHE A 34 15.42 -13.97 -0.14
N TYR A 35 14.37 -13.16 -0.11
CA TYR A 35 13.84 -12.47 -1.28
C TYR A 35 14.81 -11.44 -1.84
N PHE A 36 15.34 -10.56 -0.98
CA PHE A 36 16.37 -9.60 -1.39
C PHE A 36 17.59 -10.29 -2.01
N ARG A 37 18.02 -11.41 -1.41
CA ARG A 37 19.08 -12.24 -1.99
C ARG A 37 18.66 -12.87 -3.32
N HIS A 38 17.42 -13.31 -3.47
CA HIS A 38 16.90 -13.86 -4.73
C HIS A 38 16.97 -12.82 -5.85
N LEU A 39 16.53 -11.59 -5.59
CA LEU A 39 16.61 -10.47 -6.53
C LEU A 39 18.07 -10.14 -6.90
N ALA A 40 18.94 -9.96 -5.90
CA ALA A 40 20.34 -9.58 -6.12
C ALA A 40 21.16 -10.65 -6.89
N ASN A 41 20.69 -11.89 -6.98
CA ASN A 41 21.32 -12.95 -7.78
C ASN A 41 20.70 -13.12 -9.18
N GLY A 42 19.85 -12.19 -9.63
CA GLY A 42 19.20 -12.26 -10.95
C GLY A 42 18.06 -13.28 -11.04
N GLY A 43 17.51 -13.69 -9.88
CA GLY A 43 16.56 -14.79 -9.78
C GLY A 43 17.22 -16.17 -9.91
N ILE A 44 16.69 -17.17 -9.21
CA ILE A 44 17.10 -18.58 -9.37
C ILE A 44 15.91 -19.36 -9.91
N GLY A 45 15.94 -19.74 -11.19
CA GLY A 45 14.95 -20.63 -11.76
C GLY A 45 15.10 -22.07 -11.27
N LEU A 46 13.98 -22.75 -10.99
CA LEU A 46 13.94 -24.20 -10.80
C LEU A 46 13.43 -24.86 -12.09
N GLY A 47 14.33 -25.48 -12.86
CA GLY A 47 13.97 -26.22 -14.08
C GLY A 47 13.46 -25.31 -15.19
N PHE A 48 12.18 -25.43 -15.55
CA PHE A 48 11.54 -24.69 -16.66
C PHE A 48 10.89 -23.36 -16.24
N VAL A 49 10.91 -23.00 -14.96
CA VAL A 49 10.37 -21.73 -14.45
C VAL A 49 11.48 -20.70 -14.39
N TYR A 50 11.40 -19.68 -15.24
CA TYR A 50 12.31 -18.54 -15.25
C TYR A 50 11.63 -17.35 -14.58
N VAL A 51 12.21 -16.87 -13.48
CA VAL A 51 11.84 -15.58 -12.88
C VAL A 51 12.73 -14.51 -13.51
N LYS A 52 12.11 -13.52 -14.15
CA LYS A 52 12.83 -12.32 -14.61
C LYS A 52 12.89 -11.33 -13.46
N THR A 53 14.08 -10.85 -13.15
CA THR A 53 14.30 -9.75 -12.20
C THR A 53 14.79 -8.52 -12.95
N SER A 54 14.36 -7.34 -12.52
CA SER A 54 14.93 -6.08 -13.00
C SER A 54 16.43 -6.00 -12.66
N GLU A 55 17.21 -5.32 -13.50
CA GLU A 55 18.63 -5.04 -13.20
C GLU A 55 18.78 -4.11 -11.99
N ASP A 56 17.75 -3.28 -11.74
CA ASP A 56 17.70 -2.30 -10.66
C ASP A 56 16.92 -2.82 -9.43
N ALA A 57 16.69 -4.13 -9.32
CA ALA A 57 16.01 -4.73 -8.17
C ALA A 57 16.99 -5.24 -7.08
N PRO A 58 16.68 -5.06 -5.78
CA PRO A 58 15.56 -4.28 -5.27
C PRO A 58 15.82 -2.76 -5.41
N GLY A 59 14.76 -2.02 -5.70
CA GLY A 59 14.79 -0.56 -5.62
C GLY A 59 14.82 -0.08 -4.17
N PHE A 60 15.26 1.15 -3.96
CA PHE A 60 15.47 1.68 -2.61
C PHE A 60 14.15 1.81 -1.86
N LEU A 61 13.13 2.39 -2.49
CA LEU A 61 11.82 2.56 -1.87
C LEU A 61 11.18 1.21 -1.53
N GLU A 62 11.28 0.22 -2.43
CA GLU A 62 10.85 -1.15 -2.17
C GLU A 62 11.57 -1.75 -0.96
N ALA A 63 12.90 -1.63 -0.91
CA ALA A 63 13.69 -2.18 0.19
C ALA A 63 13.30 -1.57 1.54
N VAL A 64 13.14 -0.24 1.60
CA VAL A 64 12.78 0.47 2.83
C VAL A 64 11.34 0.14 3.27
N ILE A 65 10.39 0.05 2.34
CA ILE A 65 9.01 -0.38 2.64
C ILE A 65 8.99 -1.81 3.17
N MET A 66 9.65 -2.75 2.49
CA MET A 66 9.70 -4.14 2.94
C MET A 66 10.38 -4.29 4.29
N ALA A 67 11.41 -3.49 4.58
CA ALA A 67 12.15 -3.51 5.84
C ALA A 67 11.54 -2.62 6.94
N ARG A 68 10.40 -1.96 6.70
CA ARG A 68 9.80 -0.98 7.62
C ARG A 68 9.59 -1.55 9.02
N ASP A 69 9.15 -2.81 9.10
CA ASP A 69 8.84 -3.51 10.35
C ASP A 69 10.08 -4.11 11.04
N PHE A 70 11.29 -3.95 10.49
CA PHE A 70 12.51 -4.48 11.11
C PHE A 70 13.00 -3.57 12.22
N GLU A 71 13.34 -4.13 13.37
CA GLU A 71 13.93 -3.34 14.45
C GLU A 71 15.34 -2.84 14.10
N SER A 72 15.70 -1.66 14.60
CA SER A 72 17.02 -1.05 14.41
C SER A 72 17.47 -0.37 15.70
N THR A 73 18.68 -0.66 16.18
CA THR A 73 19.25 0.00 17.37
C THR A 73 19.53 1.47 17.12
N ASP A 74 20.08 1.80 15.95
CA ASP A 74 20.19 3.17 15.47
C ASP A 74 19.08 3.40 14.43
N PRO A 75 18.17 4.38 14.62
CA PRO A 75 17.10 4.62 13.65
C PRO A 75 17.66 4.92 12.25
N ARG A 76 18.85 5.55 12.13
CA ARG A 76 19.44 5.88 10.83
C ARG A 76 19.72 4.65 9.97
N ASP A 77 19.89 3.47 10.59
CA ASP A 77 20.10 2.21 9.90
C ASP A 77 18.90 1.75 9.08
N LYS A 78 17.70 2.28 9.34
CA LYS A 78 16.51 2.08 8.49
C LYS A 78 16.74 2.49 7.04
N ILE A 79 17.64 3.46 6.80
CA ILE A 79 18.08 3.86 5.47
C ILE A 79 19.49 3.35 5.18
N PHE A 80 20.42 3.48 6.13
CA PHE A 80 21.84 3.22 5.87
C PHE A 80 22.16 1.74 5.68
N ALA A 81 21.50 0.83 6.39
CA ALA A 81 21.74 -0.60 6.24
C ALA A 81 21.29 -1.12 4.86
N LEU A 82 20.33 -0.44 4.23
CA LEU A 82 19.77 -0.80 2.92
C LEU A 82 20.53 -0.15 1.76
N TRP A 83 21.48 0.76 2.05
CA TRP A 83 22.20 1.54 1.04
C TRP A 83 22.92 0.68 0.00
N ASN A 84 23.58 -0.40 0.43
CA ASN A 84 24.28 -1.30 -0.49
C ASN A 84 23.38 -2.43 -1.04
N LEU A 85 22.14 -2.52 -0.56
CA LEU A 85 21.17 -3.47 -1.05
C LEU A 85 20.40 -2.91 -2.24
N ALA A 86 20.03 -1.63 -2.18
CA ALA A 86 19.31 -0.92 -3.23
C ALA A 86 20.19 -0.71 -4.48
N GLN A 87 19.65 -1.01 -5.66
CA GLN A 87 20.39 -0.92 -6.93
C GLN A 87 20.19 0.43 -7.65
N ASP A 88 19.07 1.11 -7.43
CA ASP A 88 18.64 2.36 -8.09
C ASP A 88 19.08 3.67 -7.39
N LYS A 89 20.03 3.59 -6.45
CA LYS A 89 20.58 4.77 -5.75
C LYS A 89 21.55 5.61 -6.59
N THR A 90 21.89 5.16 -7.81
CA THR A 90 22.88 5.84 -8.64
C THR A 90 22.35 7.20 -9.08
N GLY A 91 23.06 8.28 -8.71
CA GLY A 91 22.63 9.65 -8.98
C GLY A 91 21.94 10.34 -7.80
N LEU A 92 21.64 9.61 -6.72
CA LEU A 92 20.94 10.16 -5.56
C LEU A 92 21.82 11.17 -4.82
N ASP A 93 21.35 12.41 -4.68
CA ASP A 93 22.03 13.44 -3.88
C ASP A 93 21.81 13.23 -2.38
N PHE A 94 22.22 12.07 -1.90
CA PHE A 94 22.15 11.68 -0.51
C PHE A 94 23.33 10.77 -0.17
N LYS A 95 23.88 10.93 1.03
CA LYS A 95 24.96 10.06 1.54
C LYS A 95 24.74 9.72 3.01
N PRO A 96 25.04 8.49 3.44
CA PRO A 96 24.96 8.12 4.84
C PRO A 96 25.84 8.98 5.75
N HIS A 97 25.24 9.59 6.78
CA HIS A 97 25.92 10.43 7.76
C HIS A 97 25.36 10.19 9.17
N TYR A 98 26.16 9.57 10.06
CA TYR A 98 25.78 9.32 11.46
C TYR A 98 25.96 10.53 12.40
N THR A 99 26.31 11.70 11.88
CA THR A 99 26.44 12.92 12.68
C THR A 99 25.16 13.74 12.75
N LYS A 100 24.25 13.56 11.78
CA LYS A 100 22.96 14.25 11.73
C LYS A 100 21.91 13.50 12.58
N PRO A 101 20.89 14.21 13.12
CA PRO A 101 19.72 13.59 13.71
C PRO A 101 18.95 12.78 12.66
N TYR A 102 18.34 11.67 13.07
CA TYR A 102 17.65 10.75 12.14
C TYR A 102 16.46 11.43 11.45
N GLU A 103 15.80 12.37 12.14
CA GLU A 103 14.73 13.20 11.59
C GLU A 103 15.18 13.93 10.31
N ARG A 104 16.39 14.49 10.35
CA ARG A 104 16.98 15.19 9.21
C ARG A 104 17.41 14.21 8.12
N ILE A 105 17.90 13.03 8.48
CA ILE A 105 18.27 11.98 7.52
C ILE A 105 17.05 11.55 6.70
N TYR A 106 15.92 11.30 7.33
CA TYR A 106 14.73 10.84 6.60
C TYR A 106 14.15 11.92 5.69
N ALA A 107 14.14 13.18 6.14
CA ALA A 107 13.73 14.31 5.29
C ALA A 107 14.70 14.56 4.13
N ASP A 108 16.03 14.54 4.37
CA ASP A 108 17.03 14.68 3.32
C ASP A 108 16.93 13.52 2.30
N PHE A 109 16.70 12.29 2.77
CA PHE A 109 16.50 11.12 1.90
C PHE A 109 15.24 11.26 1.06
N ALA A 110 14.11 11.61 1.68
CA ALA A 110 12.84 11.74 0.97
C ALA A 110 12.89 12.84 -0.11
N ARG A 111 13.51 13.98 0.19
CA ARG A 111 13.75 15.06 -0.79
C ARG A 111 14.59 14.55 -1.97
N ALA A 112 15.75 13.96 -1.68
CA ALA A 112 16.64 13.45 -2.73
C ALA A 112 15.94 12.38 -3.59
N TRP A 113 15.11 11.53 -2.98
CA TRP A 113 14.34 10.51 -3.68
C TRP A 113 13.29 11.10 -4.61
N ILE A 114 12.54 12.10 -4.14
CA ILE A 114 11.55 12.83 -4.95
C ILE A 114 12.23 13.55 -6.12
N ASP A 115 13.36 14.24 -5.86
CA ASP A 115 14.08 14.99 -6.88
C ASP A 115 14.68 14.07 -7.96
N GLN A 116 15.23 12.90 -7.60
CA GLN A 116 15.80 11.96 -8.56
C GLN A 116 14.71 11.27 -9.41
N ASN A 117 13.65 10.77 -8.77
CA ASN A 117 12.67 9.91 -9.44
C ASN A 117 11.49 10.68 -10.03
N HIS A 118 11.38 11.97 -9.72
CA HIS A 118 10.23 12.81 -10.05
C HIS A 118 8.89 12.14 -9.70
N SER A 119 8.88 11.44 -8.55
CA SER A 119 7.74 10.68 -8.07
C SER A 119 7.47 10.98 -6.62
N LEU A 120 6.19 11.08 -6.30
CA LEU A 120 5.64 11.33 -4.98
C LEU A 120 5.17 10.04 -4.29
N ASP A 121 5.46 8.86 -4.84
CA ASP A 121 5.09 7.56 -4.24
C ASP A 121 5.62 7.40 -2.81
N ILE A 122 6.74 8.05 -2.47
CA ILE A 122 7.27 8.03 -1.10
C ILE A 122 6.28 8.61 -0.07
N LEU A 123 5.39 9.52 -0.49
CA LEU A 123 4.32 10.06 0.35
C LEU A 123 3.34 8.97 0.78
N GLY A 124 3.17 7.91 -0.01
CA GLY A 124 2.33 6.78 0.34
C GLY A 124 2.85 5.95 1.52
N ALA A 125 4.09 6.18 1.96
CA ALA A 125 4.67 5.58 3.17
C ALA A 125 4.59 6.48 4.41
N VAL A 126 4.01 7.68 4.28
CA VAL A 126 3.73 8.58 5.41
C VAL A 126 2.59 8.01 6.24
N GLU A 127 2.80 7.92 7.55
CA GLU A 127 1.76 7.58 8.51
C GLU A 127 1.79 8.57 9.68
N ALA A 128 0.84 9.51 9.70
CA ALA A 128 0.68 10.53 10.76
C ALA A 128 0.00 9.96 12.03
N SER A 129 0.43 8.77 12.44
CA SER A 129 -0.07 8.10 13.63
C SER A 129 0.53 8.67 14.92
N GLU A 130 -0.03 8.28 16.07
CA GLU A 130 0.48 8.73 17.37
C GLU A 130 1.95 8.35 17.62
N ASN A 131 2.38 7.20 17.08
CA ASN A 131 3.77 6.71 17.19
C ASN A 131 4.77 7.65 16.50
N SER A 132 4.36 8.30 15.42
CA SER A 132 5.19 9.23 14.64
C SER A 132 5.05 10.68 15.11
N SER A 133 4.23 10.96 16.13
CA SER A 133 3.92 12.33 16.57
C SER A 133 5.16 13.13 16.98
N SER A 134 6.14 12.47 17.61
CA SER A 134 7.40 13.10 18.03
C SER A 134 8.30 13.50 16.85
N PHE A 135 8.22 12.74 15.75
CA PHE A 135 8.95 12.97 14.51
C PHE A 135 8.36 14.16 13.76
N TYR A 136 7.05 14.15 13.47
CA TYR A 136 6.38 15.22 12.72
C TYR A 136 6.28 16.57 13.44
N ARG A 137 6.68 16.65 14.72
CA ARG A 137 6.92 17.95 15.39
C ARG A 137 8.17 18.67 14.88
N LYS A 138 9.09 17.95 14.23
CA LYS A 138 10.41 18.45 13.79
C LYS A 138 10.62 18.31 12.29
N THR A 139 9.81 17.50 11.63
CA THR A 139 9.95 17.15 10.22
C THR A 139 8.69 17.50 9.44
N PRO A 140 8.85 17.82 8.15
CA PRO A 140 7.71 18.05 7.28
C PRO A 140 6.95 16.75 7.00
N SER A 141 5.64 16.83 6.78
CA SER A 141 4.78 15.66 6.60
C SER A 141 5.05 14.88 5.31
N TRP A 142 5.71 15.48 4.32
CA TRP A 142 6.12 14.78 3.10
C TRP A 142 7.28 13.79 3.32
N ALA A 143 7.94 13.81 4.48
CA ALA A 143 8.99 12.86 4.83
C ALA A 143 8.43 11.71 5.69
N PRO A 144 8.49 10.44 5.26
CA PRO A 144 8.01 9.33 6.09
C PRO A 144 8.86 9.08 7.34
N ASP A 145 8.21 8.61 8.42
CA ASP A 145 8.90 8.39 9.70
C ASP A 145 9.96 7.28 9.69
N TRP A 146 9.95 6.19 8.94
CA TRP A 146 10.88 5.01 9.00
C TRP A 146 11.28 4.37 10.35
N SER A 147 11.32 5.10 11.49
CA SER A 147 11.79 4.62 12.79
C SER A 147 10.77 3.76 13.51
N VAL A 148 9.48 3.99 13.23
CA VAL A 148 8.37 3.19 13.76
C VAL A 148 7.89 2.13 12.74
N PRO A 149 7.47 0.92 13.20
CA PRO A 149 6.78 -0.05 12.36
C PRO A 149 5.53 0.56 11.70
N THR A 150 5.12 0.00 10.57
CA THR A 150 3.94 0.47 9.85
C THR A 150 2.68 0.02 10.57
N GLN A 151 1.68 0.89 10.65
CA GLN A 151 0.35 0.53 11.16
C GLN A 151 -0.57 0.04 10.04
N THR A 152 -0.29 0.41 8.78
CA THR A 152 -1.10 0.04 7.61
C THR A 152 -0.34 -0.76 6.59
N SER A 153 -1.05 -1.52 5.75
CA SER A 153 -0.48 -2.05 4.52
C SER A 153 -0.06 -0.95 3.55
N CYS A 154 1.06 -1.14 2.86
CA CYS A 154 1.53 -0.19 1.87
C CYS A 154 0.70 -0.29 0.56
N LEU A 155 0.22 0.85 0.06
CA LEU A 155 -0.49 0.89 -1.22
C LEU A 155 0.40 1.26 -2.40
N VAL A 156 1.58 1.85 -2.18
CA VAL A 156 2.44 2.26 -3.30
C VAL A 156 3.34 1.12 -3.79
N ARG A 157 3.75 0.20 -2.91
CA ARG A 157 4.61 -0.95 -3.20
C ARG A 157 4.16 -2.16 -2.41
N LYS A 158 4.50 -3.36 -2.89
CA LYS A 158 4.28 -4.61 -2.15
C LYS A 158 5.17 -4.65 -0.91
N ASP A 159 4.56 -4.86 0.26
CA ASP A 159 5.22 -4.94 1.57
C ASP A 159 5.29 -6.37 2.14
N TYR A 160 4.65 -7.32 1.46
CA TYR A 160 4.59 -8.75 1.81
C TYR A 160 5.12 -9.63 0.68
N ILE A 161 5.63 -10.81 1.05
CA ILE A 161 6.09 -11.81 0.09
C ILE A 161 5.06 -12.94 0.02
N PRO A 162 4.50 -13.26 -1.16
CA PRO A 162 3.58 -14.36 -1.33
C PRO A 162 4.12 -15.66 -0.75
N MET A 163 3.27 -16.49 -0.17
CA MET A 163 3.63 -17.78 0.43
C MET A 163 3.94 -18.86 -0.62
N LYS A 164 4.95 -18.58 -1.44
CA LYS A 164 5.50 -19.46 -2.49
C LYS A 164 6.98 -19.73 -2.20
N PHE A 165 7.55 -20.71 -2.91
CA PHE A 165 9.00 -20.92 -2.88
C PHE A 165 9.70 -19.67 -3.39
N ILE A 166 10.70 -19.17 -2.66
CA ILE A 166 11.33 -17.89 -3.00
C ILE A 166 11.92 -17.88 -4.41
N SER A 167 12.37 -19.04 -4.90
CA SER A 167 12.90 -19.23 -6.25
C SER A 167 11.89 -19.02 -7.39
N ILE A 168 10.59 -18.97 -7.09
CA ILE A 168 9.53 -18.75 -8.08
C ILE A 168 8.72 -17.48 -7.77
N VAL A 169 9.16 -16.66 -6.82
CA VAL A 169 8.53 -15.37 -6.54
C VAL A 169 9.04 -14.39 -7.59
N ASN A 170 8.13 -13.86 -8.40
CA ASN A 170 8.46 -12.80 -9.36
C ASN A 170 9.03 -11.58 -8.66
N ASP A 171 9.81 -10.79 -9.40
CA ASP A 171 10.14 -9.44 -8.98
C ASP A 171 8.86 -8.65 -8.67
N GLN A 172 8.81 -8.10 -7.46
CA GLN A 172 7.71 -7.34 -6.90
C GLN A 172 7.97 -5.83 -6.93
N GLN A 173 9.03 -5.39 -7.60
CA GLN A 173 9.31 -3.97 -7.84
C GLN A 173 8.21 -3.32 -8.70
N GLY A 174 7.98 -2.02 -8.44
CA GLY A 174 7.06 -1.20 -9.21
C GLY A 174 5.79 -0.81 -8.47
N ARG A 175 5.04 0.09 -9.10
CA ARG A 175 3.78 0.63 -8.58
C ARG A 175 2.70 -0.44 -8.55
N LEU A 176 1.88 -0.43 -7.50
CA LEU A 176 0.67 -1.24 -7.43
C LEU A 176 -0.49 -0.63 -8.22
N TYR A 177 -0.60 0.69 -8.17
CA TYR A 177 -1.72 1.47 -8.68
C TYR A 177 -1.20 2.59 -9.58
N ALA A 178 -2.10 3.32 -10.21
CA ALA A 178 -1.84 4.44 -11.09
C ALA A 178 -2.94 5.49 -10.95
N ALA A 179 -3.19 5.97 -9.74
CA ALA A 179 -4.25 6.95 -9.49
C ALA A 179 -4.04 8.26 -10.27
N ASP A 180 -2.80 8.58 -10.64
CA ASP A 180 -2.45 9.69 -11.53
C ASP A 180 -2.46 9.30 -13.02
N ASP A 181 -2.99 8.13 -13.38
CA ASP A 181 -2.91 7.47 -14.69
C ASP A 181 -1.48 7.11 -15.12
N GLY A 182 -0.56 6.98 -14.16
CA GLY A 182 0.79 6.51 -14.43
C GLY A 182 1.62 7.51 -15.22
N ILE A 183 1.28 8.80 -15.13
CA ILE A 183 2.04 9.86 -15.78
C ILE A 183 3.51 9.83 -15.36
N THR A 184 4.36 10.12 -16.34
CA THR A 184 5.80 10.21 -16.20
C THR A 184 6.26 11.64 -16.39
N HIS A 185 7.36 12.03 -15.75
CA HIS A 185 7.80 13.43 -15.73
C HIS A 185 8.18 13.97 -17.12
N ASP A 186 8.60 13.10 -18.04
CA ASP A 186 8.90 13.45 -19.45
C ASP A 186 7.70 14.04 -20.20
N ILE A 187 6.49 13.90 -19.67
CA ILE A 187 5.27 14.50 -20.23
C ILE A 187 5.26 16.03 -20.07
N PHE A 188 6.02 16.58 -19.11
CA PHE A 188 6.04 18.00 -18.77
C PHE A 188 7.33 18.68 -19.22
N GLU A 189 7.21 19.83 -19.88
CA GLU A 189 8.36 20.62 -20.34
C GLU A 189 9.13 21.29 -19.18
N ASP A 190 8.48 21.49 -18.03
CA ASP A 190 9.05 22.09 -16.82
C ASP A 190 8.61 21.28 -15.58
N PRO A 191 9.24 21.49 -14.39
CA PRO A 191 8.95 20.70 -13.19
C PRO A 191 7.51 20.83 -12.68
N ILE A 192 6.86 19.69 -12.44
CA ILE A 192 5.53 19.60 -11.78
C ILE A 192 5.61 19.66 -10.25
N LEU A 193 6.83 19.57 -9.73
CA LEU A 193 7.14 19.64 -8.31
C LEU A 193 8.45 20.40 -8.09
N HIS A 194 8.56 21.06 -6.95
CA HIS A 194 9.80 21.64 -6.45
C HIS A 194 9.72 21.87 -4.94
N PHE A 195 10.87 22.02 -4.31
CA PHE A 195 10.96 22.39 -2.90
C PHE A 195 11.26 23.87 -2.74
N GLN A 196 10.51 24.53 -1.87
CA GLN A 196 10.85 25.84 -1.31
C GLN A 196 11.05 25.66 0.19
N ASP A 197 12.32 25.69 0.64
CA ASP A 197 12.71 25.36 2.01
C ASP A 197 12.25 23.95 2.43
N ASN A 198 11.30 23.87 3.39
CA ASN A 198 10.68 22.63 3.85
C ASN A 198 9.27 22.41 3.28
N VAL A 199 8.84 23.22 2.31
CA VAL A 199 7.55 23.09 1.66
C VAL A 199 7.73 22.40 0.31
N LEU A 200 7.00 21.32 0.09
CA LEU A 200 6.88 20.67 -1.20
C LEU A 200 5.73 21.33 -1.97
N HIS A 201 6.05 21.96 -3.09
CA HIS A 201 5.07 22.46 -4.04
C HIS A 201 4.89 21.39 -5.13
N CYS A 202 3.67 20.92 -5.34
CA CYS A 202 3.37 19.90 -6.34
C CYS A 202 2.03 20.14 -7.03
N THR A 203 1.90 19.66 -8.26
CA THR A 203 0.62 19.66 -8.98
C THR A 203 -0.28 18.56 -8.41
N GLY A 204 -1.50 18.90 -8.00
CA GLY A 204 -2.44 17.95 -7.42
C GLY A 204 -3.79 18.58 -7.13
N LEU A 205 -4.83 17.75 -6.99
CA LEU A 205 -6.20 18.18 -6.75
C LEU A 205 -6.74 17.61 -5.45
N ILE A 206 -7.47 18.44 -4.71
CA ILE A 206 -8.46 17.96 -3.75
C ILE A 206 -9.69 17.52 -4.55
N ILE A 207 -10.04 16.24 -4.50
CA ILE A 207 -11.12 15.67 -5.31
C ILE A 207 -12.40 15.54 -4.50
N ASP A 208 -12.30 15.04 -3.26
CA ASP A 208 -13.45 14.68 -2.43
C ASP A 208 -13.09 14.70 -0.94
N GLN A 209 -14.06 14.40 -0.08
CA GLN A 209 -13.89 14.21 1.35
C GLN A 209 -14.44 12.84 1.79
N VAL A 210 -13.99 12.40 2.96
CA VAL A 210 -14.57 11.21 3.61
C VAL A 210 -15.87 11.63 4.30
N GLY A 211 -16.99 11.05 3.87
CA GLY A 211 -18.30 11.34 4.43
C GLY A 211 -18.65 10.44 5.61
N THR A 212 -18.85 9.15 5.35
CA THR A 212 -19.25 8.16 6.37
C THR A 212 -18.14 7.16 6.63
N ILE A 213 -17.80 6.93 7.89
CA ILE A 213 -16.84 5.91 8.30
C ILE A 213 -17.61 4.71 8.84
N LEU A 214 -17.35 3.52 8.28
CA LEU A 214 -17.99 2.30 8.73
C LEU A 214 -17.42 1.90 10.10
N GLN A 215 -18.28 1.36 10.97
CA GLN A 215 -17.85 0.97 12.31
C GLN A 215 -17.00 -0.30 12.28
N GLN A 216 -16.19 -0.48 13.33
CA GLN A 216 -15.48 -1.73 13.52
C GLN A 216 -16.48 -2.85 13.83
N PRO A 217 -16.41 -4.01 13.15
CA PRO A 217 -17.33 -5.11 13.39
C PRO A 217 -17.22 -5.63 14.83
N PRO A 218 -18.31 -6.15 15.41
CA PRO A 218 -18.27 -6.71 16.76
C PRO A 218 -17.28 -7.87 16.84
N GLN A 219 -16.47 -7.88 17.90
CA GLN A 219 -15.56 -8.99 18.19
C GLN A 219 -16.38 -10.22 18.62
N ILE A 220 -16.22 -11.34 17.92
CA ILE A 220 -16.81 -12.62 18.31
C ILE A 220 -15.91 -13.26 19.38
N SER A 221 -16.47 -13.79 20.48
CA SER A 221 -15.65 -14.49 21.48
C SER A 221 -14.99 -15.74 20.87
N THR A 222 -13.70 -15.92 21.16
CA THR A 222 -12.85 -17.03 20.67
C THR A 222 -13.35 -18.43 21.06
N GLU A 223 -14.36 -18.54 21.92
CA GLU A 223 -14.93 -19.80 22.38
C GLU A 223 -15.93 -20.43 21.41
N THR A 224 -16.45 -19.67 20.44
CA THR A 224 -17.60 -20.09 19.62
C THR A 224 -17.24 -20.45 18.17
N VAL A 225 -16.07 -20.01 17.67
CA VAL A 225 -15.67 -20.21 16.27
C VAL A 225 -14.17 -20.52 16.21
N HIS A 226 -13.76 -21.50 15.39
CA HIS A 226 -12.34 -21.78 15.09
C HIS A 226 -11.65 -20.68 14.27
N LEU A 227 -12.33 -19.55 14.03
CA LEU A 227 -11.80 -18.34 13.42
C LEU A 227 -11.35 -17.42 14.56
N GLN A 228 -10.07 -17.08 14.59
CA GLN A 228 -9.52 -16.15 15.59
C GLN A 228 -10.27 -14.81 15.47
N SER A 229 -10.67 -14.22 16.61
CA SER A 229 -11.56 -13.06 16.72
C SER A 229 -10.99 -11.72 16.23
N THR A 230 -9.90 -11.77 15.46
CA THR A 230 -9.16 -10.67 14.84
C THR A 230 -8.78 -11.01 13.39
N ASP A 231 -9.45 -12.00 12.78
CA ASP A 231 -9.20 -12.41 11.40
C ASP A 231 -9.82 -11.39 10.44
N PRO A 232 -9.05 -10.75 9.55
CA PRO A 232 -9.57 -9.88 8.51
C PRO A 232 -10.61 -10.56 7.60
N ASP A 233 -10.71 -11.89 7.61
CA ASP A 233 -11.79 -12.62 6.95
C ASP A 233 -13.18 -12.30 7.55
N TRP A 234 -13.28 -12.07 8.87
CA TRP A 234 -14.53 -11.63 9.52
C TRP A 234 -14.85 -10.19 9.19
N GLU A 235 -13.86 -9.30 9.32
CA GLU A 235 -14.02 -7.88 9.01
C GLU A 235 -14.46 -7.68 7.56
N PHE A 236 -13.80 -8.39 6.65
CA PHE A 236 -14.17 -8.48 5.24
C PHE A 236 -15.64 -8.87 5.04
N HIS A 237 -16.09 -9.93 5.70
CA HIS A 237 -17.47 -10.40 5.55
C HIS A 237 -18.48 -9.35 6.04
N CYS A 238 -18.26 -8.77 7.21
CA CYS A 238 -19.13 -7.73 7.76
C CYS A 238 -19.17 -6.48 6.88
N TRP A 239 -18.01 -5.96 6.50
CA TRP A 239 -17.91 -4.73 5.72
C TRP A 239 -18.45 -4.89 4.31
N THR A 240 -18.25 -6.04 3.66
CA THR A 240 -18.84 -6.28 2.33
C THR A 240 -20.36 -6.32 2.38
N ILE A 241 -20.97 -6.88 3.44
CA ILE A 241 -22.42 -6.85 3.65
C ILE A 241 -22.89 -5.41 3.88
N GLU A 242 -22.28 -4.70 4.84
CA GLU A 242 -22.69 -3.34 5.21
C GLU A 242 -22.59 -2.36 4.03
N LEU A 243 -21.47 -2.39 3.30
CA LEU A 243 -21.31 -1.59 2.07
C LEU A 243 -22.36 -1.96 1.03
N THR A 244 -22.59 -3.25 0.80
CA THR A 244 -23.56 -3.70 -0.19
C THR A 244 -24.98 -3.23 0.15
N GLU A 245 -25.37 -3.32 1.42
CA GLU A 245 -26.67 -2.83 1.90
C GLU A 245 -26.78 -1.32 1.81
N HIS A 246 -25.74 -0.58 2.18
CA HIS A 246 -25.70 0.88 2.04
C HIS A 246 -25.97 1.30 0.60
N PHE A 247 -25.22 0.73 -0.36
CA PHE A 247 -25.32 1.12 -1.77
C PHE A 247 -26.61 0.62 -2.44
N ARG A 248 -27.13 -0.57 -2.09
CA ARG A 248 -28.42 -1.05 -2.63
C ARG A 248 -29.61 -0.20 -2.19
N ASN A 249 -29.51 0.42 -1.01
CA ASN A 249 -30.57 1.27 -0.46
C ASN A 249 -30.36 2.76 -0.75
N SER A 250 -29.25 3.14 -1.39
CA SER A 250 -28.93 4.53 -1.72
C SER A 250 -29.47 4.91 -3.10
N ASP A 251 -30.06 6.10 -3.19
CA ASP A 251 -30.55 6.68 -4.46
C ASP A 251 -29.40 7.09 -5.40
N SER A 252 -28.16 7.19 -4.90
CA SER A 252 -26.98 7.66 -5.63
C SER A 252 -25.92 6.56 -5.84
N ASN A 253 -26.33 5.30 -5.96
CA ASN A 253 -25.40 4.20 -6.18
C ASN A 253 -24.69 4.28 -7.54
N ILE A 254 -23.38 4.54 -7.51
CA ILE A 254 -22.52 4.59 -8.69
C ILE A 254 -22.02 3.21 -9.15
N TYR A 255 -22.15 2.18 -8.31
CA TYR A 255 -21.67 0.83 -8.60
C TYR A 255 -22.80 -0.03 -9.18
N GLU A 256 -22.59 -0.54 -10.41
CA GLU A 256 -23.50 -1.51 -11.03
C GLU A 256 -23.74 -2.74 -10.12
N ASP A 257 -22.68 -3.20 -9.48
CA ASP A 257 -22.70 -4.30 -8.53
C ASP A 257 -21.89 -3.91 -7.28
N PRO A 258 -22.56 -3.39 -6.23
CA PRO A 258 -21.90 -2.95 -5.00
C PRO A 258 -21.16 -4.06 -4.27
N LEU A 259 -21.64 -5.31 -4.35
CA LEU A 259 -20.96 -6.42 -3.70
C LEU A 259 -19.65 -6.73 -4.43
N ARG A 260 -19.66 -6.78 -5.76
CA ARG A 260 -18.43 -6.91 -6.56
C ARG A 260 -17.43 -5.80 -6.27
N ALA A 261 -17.91 -4.56 -6.16
CA ALA A 261 -17.08 -3.40 -5.83
C ALA A 261 -16.43 -3.53 -4.44
N ALA A 262 -17.20 -3.92 -3.43
CA ALA A 262 -16.69 -4.11 -2.07
C ALA A 262 -15.68 -5.28 -1.99
N TRP A 263 -15.95 -6.37 -2.71
CA TRP A 263 -15.03 -7.49 -2.83
C TRP A 263 -13.70 -7.07 -3.47
N ALA A 264 -13.75 -6.42 -4.63
CA ALA A 264 -12.57 -5.94 -5.33
C ALA A 264 -11.76 -4.95 -4.47
N MET A 265 -12.43 -4.01 -3.79
CA MET A 265 -11.80 -3.05 -2.88
C MET A 265 -11.02 -3.75 -1.76
N CYS A 266 -11.62 -4.74 -1.10
CA CYS A 266 -10.96 -5.46 0.00
C CYS A 266 -9.81 -6.34 -0.47
N HIS A 267 -9.77 -6.70 -1.76
CA HIS A 267 -8.63 -7.34 -2.39
C HIS A 267 -7.59 -6.36 -2.95
N GLY A 268 -7.84 -5.05 -2.88
CA GLY A 268 -6.97 -4.04 -3.47
C GLY A 268 -6.94 -4.10 -4.99
N ASP A 269 -8.06 -4.44 -5.61
CA ASP A 269 -8.20 -4.70 -7.04
C ASP A 269 -9.36 -3.88 -7.66
N ASN A 270 -9.44 -3.88 -8.98
CA ASN A 270 -10.60 -3.37 -9.71
C ASN A 270 -11.72 -4.44 -9.83
N THR A 271 -12.94 -4.01 -10.17
CA THR A 271 -14.09 -4.92 -10.30
C THR A 271 -13.93 -5.93 -11.44
N ALA A 272 -13.16 -5.59 -12.49
CA ALA A 272 -12.91 -6.49 -13.61
C ALA A 272 -12.09 -7.72 -13.19
N ALA A 273 -11.26 -7.60 -12.16
CA ALA A 273 -10.56 -8.73 -11.56
C ALA A 273 -11.49 -9.69 -10.80
N TRP A 274 -12.75 -9.35 -10.56
CA TRP A 274 -13.68 -10.14 -9.73
C TRP A 274 -15.03 -10.38 -10.42
N PRO A 275 -15.07 -11.01 -11.61
CA PRO A 275 -16.33 -11.30 -12.29
C PRO A 275 -17.18 -12.35 -11.54
N PRO A 276 -18.51 -12.33 -11.73
CA PRO A 276 -19.39 -13.38 -11.23
C PRO A 276 -18.97 -14.75 -11.79
N ASN A 277 -19.02 -15.79 -10.96
CA ASN A 277 -18.72 -17.14 -11.39
C ASN A 277 -19.84 -18.11 -10.99
N PRO A 278 -20.81 -18.38 -11.88
CA PRO A 278 -21.95 -19.23 -11.56
C PRO A 278 -21.57 -20.70 -11.34
N ASP A 279 -20.38 -21.11 -11.80
CA ASP A 279 -19.89 -22.49 -11.70
C ASP A 279 -19.02 -22.72 -10.46
N PHE A 280 -18.59 -21.64 -9.77
CA PHE A 280 -17.79 -21.74 -8.56
C PHE A 280 -18.70 -21.86 -7.33
N LYS A 281 -18.54 -22.96 -6.59
CA LYS A 281 -19.18 -23.16 -5.29
C LYS A 281 -18.12 -23.07 -4.20
N SER A 282 -17.88 -21.86 -3.70
CA SER A 282 -17.14 -21.69 -2.45
C SER A 282 -17.92 -22.35 -1.30
N PRO A 283 -17.26 -22.87 -0.25
CA PRO A 283 -17.93 -23.30 0.98
C PRO A 283 -18.80 -22.21 1.64
N LEU A 284 -18.59 -20.94 1.28
CA LEU A 284 -19.33 -19.77 1.76
C LEU A 284 -20.30 -19.19 0.72
N ASP A 285 -20.53 -19.89 -0.41
CA ASP A 285 -21.34 -19.41 -1.54
C ASP A 285 -20.86 -18.06 -2.12
N ASP A 286 -19.54 -17.83 -2.12
CA ASP A 286 -18.90 -16.64 -2.70
C ASP A 286 -19.24 -16.49 -4.20
N PRO A 287 -19.90 -15.39 -4.62
CA PRO A 287 -20.41 -15.25 -5.98
C PRO A 287 -19.36 -14.81 -7.02
N TYR A 288 -18.16 -14.39 -6.57
CA TYR A 288 -17.09 -13.88 -7.43
C TYR A 288 -15.83 -14.71 -7.33
N THR A 289 -15.10 -14.79 -8.43
CA THR A 289 -13.76 -15.39 -8.47
C THR A 289 -12.77 -14.44 -9.10
N CYS A 290 -11.53 -14.47 -8.64
CA CYS A 290 -10.48 -13.63 -9.20
C CYS A 290 -10.09 -14.05 -10.62
N GLN A 291 -10.16 -13.12 -11.57
CA GLN A 291 -9.45 -13.23 -12.83
C GLN A 291 -7.98 -12.84 -12.61
N THR A 292 -7.15 -13.86 -12.39
CA THR A 292 -5.74 -13.68 -11.96
C THR A 292 -4.87 -12.90 -12.94
N ASP A 293 -5.28 -12.79 -14.20
CA ASP A 293 -4.56 -11.99 -15.20
C ASP A 293 -4.85 -10.47 -15.08
N LEU A 294 -5.93 -10.10 -14.37
CA LEU A 294 -6.32 -8.72 -14.11
C LEU A 294 -6.04 -8.28 -12.67
N SER A 295 -5.76 -9.22 -11.77
CA SER A 295 -5.45 -8.92 -10.37
C SER A 295 -4.02 -8.43 -10.18
N LYS A 296 -3.86 -7.45 -9.29
CA LYS A 296 -2.57 -6.89 -8.87
C LYS A 296 -1.89 -7.76 -7.81
N HIS A 297 -2.67 -8.53 -7.06
CA HIS A 297 -2.23 -9.21 -5.85
C HIS A 297 -2.34 -10.73 -5.93
N VAL A 298 -3.44 -11.24 -6.50
CA VAL A 298 -3.69 -12.67 -6.61
C VAL A 298 -3.04 -13.20 -7.88
N SER A 299 -2.00 -14.01 -7.72
CA SER A 299 -1.24 -14.51 -8.87
C SER A 299 -1.69 -15.90 -9.31
N ALA A 300 -1.71 -16.12 -10.63
CA ALA A 300 -2.05 -17.41 -11.22
C ALA A 300 -1.12 -18.53 -10.71
N TRP A 301 -1.70 -19.69 -10.42
CA TRP A 301 -0.95 -20.92 -10.18
C TRP A 301 -1.11 -21.89 -11.35
N VAL A 302 -0.17 -22.84 -11.50
CA VAL A 302 -0.24 -23.91 -12.50
C VAL A 302 -1.57 -24.70 -12.45
N HIS A 303 -2.28 -24.64 -11.32
CA HIS A 303 -3.59 -25.27 -11.11
C HIS A 303 -4.76 -24.27 -10.96
N GLY A 304 -4.59 -23.02 -11.40
CA GLY A 304 -5.64 -21.98 -11.38
C GLY A 304 -5.66 -21.11 -10.11
N TYR A 305 -6.76 -20.39 -9.93
CA TYR A 305 -7.05 -19.53 -8.78
C TYR A 305 -6.95 -20.29 -7.45
N ARG A 306 -6.38 -19.65 -6.43
CA ARG A 306 -6.31 -20.18 -5.06
C ARG A 306 -7.02 -19.26 -4.10
N GLU A 307 -8.17 -19.71 -3.60
CA GLU A 307 -8.97 -18.98 -2.62
C GLU A 307 -8.16 -18.61 -1.37
N SER A 308 -7.30 -19.51 -0.87
CA SER A 308 -6.44 -19.19 0.28
C SER A 308 -5.39 -18.10 -0.01
N GLU A 309 -4.92 -17.98 -1.26
CA GLU A 309 -4.05 -16.87 -1.67
C GLU A 309 -4.85 -15.57 -1.65
N ALA A 310 -6.07 -15.59 -2.20
CA ALA A 310 -6.97 -14.45 -2.18
C ALA A 310 -7.33 -13.99 -0.77
N ARG A 311 -7.68 -14.90 0.14
CA ARG A 311 -7.95 -14.57 1.55
C ARG A 311 -6.73 -13.95 2.23
N ASN A 312 -5.53 -14.46 1.95
CA ASN A 312 -4.31 -13.81 2.43
C ASN A 312 -4.15 -12.38 1.89
N ILE A 313 -4.55 -12.10 0.64
CA ILE A 313 -4.55 -10.73 0.10
C ILE A 313 -5.48 -9.83 0.89
N VAL A 314 -6.71 -10.28 1.19
CA VAL A 314 -7.65 -9.52 2.03
C VAL A 314 -6.99 -9.13 3.35
N ARG A 315 -6.35 -10.10 4.02
CA ARG A 315 -5.62 -9.84 5.27
C ARG A 315 -4.52 -8.80 5.13
N GLN A 316 -3.80 -8.81 4.01
CA GLN A 316 -2.77 -7.80 3.75
C GLN A 316 -3.40 -6.44 3.45
N VAL A 317 -4.36 -6.35 2.54
CA VAL A 317 -4.96 -5.08 2.13
C VAL A 317 -5.70 -4.41 3.29
N LEU A 318 -6.48 -5.15 4.07
CA LEU A 318 -7.25 -4.60 5.20
C LEU A 318 -6.40 -4.28 6.43
N ARG A 319 -5.13 -4.71 6.50
CA ARG A 319 -4.25 -4.48 7.66
C ARG A 319 -4.20 -2.99 8.03
N GLY A 320 -4.74 -2.67 9.21
CA GLY A 320 -4.75 -1.32 9.78
C GLY A 320 -5.67 -0.32 9.06
N ARG A 321 -6.58 -0.80 8.23
CA ARG A 321 -7.48 0.04 7.43
C ARG A 321 -8.93 -0.08 7.90
N GLN A 322 -9.68 0.99 7.69
CA GLN A 322 -11.09 1.07 8.01
C GLN A 322 -11.86 1.57 6.77
N PRO A 323 -13.00 0.95 6.43
CA PRO A 323 -13.78 1.40 5.29
C PRO A 323 -14.47 2.74 5.54
N PHE A 324 -14.64 3.47 4.45
CA PHE A 324 -15.41 4.70 4.42
C PHE A 324 -16.19 4.82 3.12
N ILE A 325 -17.15 5.74 3.11
CA ILE A 325 -17.88 6.21 1.95
C ILE A 325 -17.59 7.70 1.81
N SER A 326 -17.11 8.11 0.64
CA SER A 326 -16.79 9.49 0.34
C SER A 326 -18.06 10.33 0.11
N ASP A 327 -17.95 11.65 0.15
CA ASP A 327 -19.10 12.54 -0.10
C ASP A 327 -19.62 12.43 -1.54
N ALA A 328 -18.75 12.12 -2.51
CA ALA A 328 -19.17 11.78 -3.87
C ALA A 328 -19.72 10.35 -4.04
N GLY A 329 -19.83 9.57 -2.95
CA GLY A 329 -20.45 8.24 -2.97
C GLY A 329 -19.52 7.10 -3.38
N TYR A 330 -18.20 7.24 -3.24
CA TYR A 330 -17.25 6.15 -3.50
C TYR A 330 -16.95 5.38 -2.22
N MET A 331 -16.82 4.05 -2.31
CA MET A 331 -16.29 3.26 -1.20
C MET A 331 -14.76 3.31 -1.19
N GLY A 332 -14.17 3.36 -0.01
CA GLY A 332 -12.72 3.41 0.15
C GLY A 332 -12.25 2.77 1.45
N LEU A 333 -10.92 2.65 1.56
CA LEU A 333 -10.22 2.19 2.76
C LEU A 333 -9.22 3.25 3.18
N MET A 334 -9.29 3.70 4.42
CA MET A 334 -8.34 4.66 4.99
C MET A 334 -7.61 4.08 6.21
N PRO A 335 -6.45 4.63 6.59
CA PRO A 335 -5.80 4.27 7.84
C PRO A 335 -6.69 4.42 9.08
N ALA A 336 -6.77 3.39 9.93
CA ALA A 336 -7.59 3.40 11.13
C ALA A 336 -7.19 4.52 12.12
N TYR A 337 -5.90 4.84 12.22
CA TYR A 337 -5.42 5.94 13.07
C TYR A 337 -5.92 7.33 12.64
N ILE A 338 -6.37 7.50 11.39
CA ILE A 338 -7.04 8.73 10.92
C ILE A 338 -8.50 8.69 11.37
N ALA A 339 -9.16 7.54 11.20
CA ALA A 339 -10.55 7.32 11.63
C ALA A 339 -10.74 7.57 13.13
N GLU A 340 -9.79 7.13 13.96
CA GLU A 340 -9.80 7.32 15.42
C GLU A 340 -9.83 8.80 15.83
N LYS A 341 -9.25 9.68 15.02
CA LYS A 341 -9.16 11.13 15.28
C LYS A 341 -10.20 11.92 14.48
N TRP A 342 -11.08 11.24 13.74
CA TRP A 342 -11.94 11.87 12.74
C TRP A 342 -12.85 12.96 13.30
N SER A 343 -13.35 12.77 14.53
CA SER A 343 -14.18 13.77 15.21
C SER A 343 -13.47 15.10 15.45
N GLU A 344 -12.13 15.09 15.52
CA GLU A 344 -11.30 16.28 15.76
C GLU A 344 -10.80 16.91 14.46
N ILE A 345 -10.42 16.09 13.47
CA ILE A 345 -9.71 16.55 12.26
C ILE A 345 -10.53 16.48 10.97
N GLY A 346 -11.65 15.76 10.96
CA GLY A 346 -12.37 15.37 9.75
C GLY A 346 -12.81 16.54 8.87
N GLN A 347 -13.23 17.65 9.46
CA GLN A 347 -13.64 18.87 8.72
C GLN A 347 -12.51 19.51 7.89
N LYS A 348 -11.25 19.21 8.23
CA LYS A 348 -10.07 19.70 7.52
C LYS A 348 -9.39 18.60 6.70
N CYS A 349 -9.98 17.41 6.61
CA CYS A 349 -9.39 16.27 5.91
C CYS A 349 -10.00 16.12 4.51
N HIS A 350 -9.12 15.99 3.53
CA HIS A 350 -9.46 15.96 2.11
C HIS A 350 -8.81 14.77 1.43
N ILE A 351 -9.49 14.16 0.47
CA ILE A 351 -8.94 13.12 -0.39
C ILE A 351 -8.36 13.80 -1.63
N ALA A 352 -7.07 13.59 -1.86
CA ALA A 352 -6.32 14.23 -2.93
C ALA A 352 -5.62 13.23 -3.84
N VAL A 353 -5.48 13.57 -5.11
CA VAL A 353 -4.58 12.88 -6.05
C VAL A 353 -3.54 13.87 -6.53
N LEU A 354 -2.27 13.45 -6.45
CA LEU A 354 -1.12 14.25 -6.84
C LEU A 354 -0.48 13.68 -8.10
N ALA A 355 -0.07 14.56 -9.01
CA ALA A 355 0.70 14.16 -10.18
C ALA A 355 2.03 13.53 -9.73
N GLY A 356 2.31 12.29 -10.15
CA GLY A 356 3.49 11.53 -9.74
C GLY A 356 3.32 10.69 -8.48
N CYS A 357 2.12 10.68 -7.86
CA CYS A 357 1.76 9.79 -6.76
C CYS A 357 0.78 8.72 -7.26
N SER A 358 1.16 7.46 -7.12
CA SER A 358 0.39 6.33 -7.65
C SER A 358 -0.91 6.03 -6.90
N VAL A 359 -1.18 6.71 -5.78
CA VAL A 359 -2.32 6.46 -4.90
C VAL A 359 -2.95 7.77 -4.40
N PRO A 360 -4.25 7.76 -4.06
CA PRO A 360 -4.86 8.86 -3.33
C PRO A 360 -4.28 9.03 -1.93
N LEU A 361 -4.20 10.27 -1.46
CA LEU A 361 -3.72 10.64 -0.13
C LEU A 361 -4.81 11.36 0.64
N ILE A 362 -4.86 11.13 1.95
CA ILE A 362 -5.63 11.97 2.86
C ILE A 362 -4.73 13.11 3.34
N LEU A 363 -5.12 14.33 3.02
CA LEU A 363 -4.43 15.56 3.40
C LEU A 363 -5.23 16.30 4.46
N GLN A 364 -4.54 16.85 5.46
CA GLN A 364 -5.14 17.76 6.43
C GLN A 364 -4.76 19.20 6.08
N GLU A 365 -5.76 20.02 5.82
CA GLU A 365 -5.63 21.45 5.60
C GLU A 365 -5.19 22.18 6.89
N LYS A 366 -4.27 23.13 6.73
CA LYS A 366 -3.81 24.06 7.76
C LYS A 366 -4.34 25.46 7.49
N ASP A 367 -4.21 26.34 8.48
CA ASP A 367 -4.80 27.69 8.42
C ASP A 367 -4.11 28.63 7.40
N ASP A 368 -2.98 28.22 6.80
CA ASP A 368 -2.16 29.00 5.86
C ASP A 368 -2.16 28.46 4.42
N GLU A 369 -3.26 27.79 4.03
CA GLU A 369 -3.44 27.15 2.71
C GLU A 369 -2.35 26.11 2.40
N THR A 370 -1.79 25.50 3.45
CA THR A 370 -0.88 24.36 3.35
C THR A 370 -1.55 23.10 3.83
N TYR A 371 -0.95 21.97 3.48
CA TYR A 371 -1.50 20.66 3.76
C TYR A 371 -0.45 19.79 4.42
N THR A 372 -0.86 18.96 5.38
CA THR A 372 -0.04 17.87 5.88
C THR A 372 -0.56 16.54 5.39
N VAL A 373 0.33 15.66 4.93
CA VAL A 373 -0.03 14.29 4.56
C VAL A 373 -0.35 13.49 5.82
N LEU A 374 -1.53 12.88 5.88
CA LEU A 374 -1.92 11.99 6.98
C LEU A 374 -1.61 10.52 6.66
N GLY A 375 -1.85 10.10 5.42
CA GLY A 375 -1.54 8.77 4.92
C GLY A 375 -2.25 8.45 3.60
N ALA A 376 -1.88 7.32 2.99
CA ALA A 376 -2.50 6.85 1.75
C ALA A 376 -3.85 6.14 1.99
N CYS A 377 -4.82 6.41 1.12
CA CYS A 377 -6.11 5.71 1.10
C CYS A 377 -6.32 4.99 -0.22
N PHE A 378 -7.25 4.04 -0.21
CA PHE A 378 -7.74 3.35 -1.39
C PHE A 378 -9.15 3.88 -1.68
N VAL A 379 -9.48 4.16 -2.94
CA VAL A 379 -10.84 4.53 -3.36
C VAL A 379 -11.22 3.69 -4.57
N GLN A 380 -12.30 2.90 -4.44
CA GLN A 380 -12.72 1.95 -5.48
C GLN A 380 -13.21 2.70 -6.72
N GLY A 381 -12.45 2.58 -7.81
CA GLY A 381 -12.70 3.29 -9.08
C GLY A 381 -11.82 4.54 -9.27
N TRP A 382 -10.82 4.76 -8.41
CA TRP A 382 -9.84 5.85 -8.62
C TRP A 382 -8.40 5.33 -8.79
N MET A 383 -8.14 4.09 -8.39
CA MET A 383 -6.78 3.57 -8.24
C MET A 383 -6.05 3.41 -9.57
N GLU A 384 -6.74 3.41 -10.70
CA GLU A 384 -6.18 3.36 -12.05
C GLU A 384 -6.47 4.63 -12.85
N GLY A 385 -6.73 5.76 -12.17
CA GLY A 385 -6.95 7.06 -12.82
C GLY A 385 -8.36 7.27 -13.37
N GLU A 386 -9.30 6.35 -13.10
CA GLU A 386 -10.64 6.38 -13.70
C GLU A 386 -11.46 7.62 -13.27
N TRP A 387 -11.10 8.25 -12.15
CA TRP A 387 -11.70 9.50 -11.66
C TRP A 387 -11.51 10.69 -12.62
N MET A 388 -10.43 10.71 -13.42
CA MET A 388 -10.21 11.80 -14.39
C MET A 388 -11.29 11.83 -15.46
N GLU A 389 -11.64 10.66 -16.01
CA GLU A 389 -12.74 10.56 -16.97
C GLU A 389 -14.08 10.75 -16.26
N THR A 390 -14.32 10.01 -15.19
CA THR A 390 -15.65 9.92 -14.57
C THR A 390 -16.07 11.16 -13.79
N MET A 391 -15.13 11.89 -13.18
CA MET A 391 -15.42 13.07 -12.36
C MET A 391 -15.02 14.38 -13.05
N MET A 392 -13.94 14.39 -13.83
CA MET A 392 -13.42 15.60 -14.47
C MET A 392 -13.77 15.70 -15.97
N GLY A 393 -14.32 14.64 -16.57
CA GLY A 393 -14.63 14.60 -18.01
C GLY A 393 -13.38 14.67 -18.89
N ALA A 394 -12.22 14.24 -18.37
CA ALA A 394 -10.96 14.28 -19.10
C ALA A 394 -10.88 13.11 -20.10
N GLU A 395 -10.70 13.43 -21.38
CA GLU A 395 -10.49 12.42 -22.44
C GLU A 395 -9.03 11.97 -22.55
N SER A 396 -8.09 12.79 -22.05
CA SER A 396 -6.66 12.50 -22.04
C SER A 396 -6.04 12.88 -20.69
N PRO A 397 -5.55 11.90 -19.92
CA PRO A 397 -4.88 12.16 -18.64
C PRO A 397 -3.63 13.04 -18.79
N THR A 398 -2.88 12.86 -19.87
CA THR A 398 -1.72 13.70 -20.19
C THR A 398 -2.12 15.16 -20.41
N GLU A 399 -3.16 15.43 -21.20
CA GLU A 399 -3.62 16.81 -21.43
C GLU A 399 -4.25 17.41 -20.18
N PHE A 400 -4.98 16.60 -19.41
CA PHE A 400 -5.54 16.98 -18.12
C PHE A 400 -4.45 17.49 -17.17
N TRP A 401 -3.43 16.68 -16.91
CA TRP A 401 -2.36 17.07 -15.98
C TRP A 401 -1.53 18.26 -16.49
N ARG A 402 -1.34 18.39 -17.81
CA ARG A 402 -0.73 19.60 -18.40
C ARG A 402 -1.59 20.85 -18.15
N GLY A 403 -2.92 20.73 -18.26
CA GLY A 403 -3.87 21.82 -18.00
C GLY A 403 -3.95 22.21 -16.53
N MET A 404 -3.77 21.26 -15.60
CA MET A 404 -3.81 21.54 -14.16
C MET A 404 -2.52 22.17 -13.62
N ARG A 405 -1.46 22.19 -14.42
CA ARG A 405 -0.17 22.78 -14.04
C ARG A 405 -0.30 24.27 -13.73
N GLY A 406 0.20 24.69 -12.57
CA GLY A 406 0.15 26.08 -12.11
C GLY A 406 -1.23 26.56 -11.67
N VAL A 407 -2.30 25.82 -11.99
CA VAL A 407 -3.67 26.08 -11.55
C VAL A 407 -3.95 25.33 -10.24
N ALA A 408 -3.56 24.06 -10.17
CA ALA A 408 -3.79 23.18 -9.02
C ALA A 408 -2.47 22.87 -8.32
N THR A 409 -1.93 23.87 -7.63
CA THR A 409 -0.68 23.73 -6.85
C THR A 409 -1.02 23.52 -5.39
N LEU A 410 -0.59 22.38 -4.84
CA LEU A 410 -0.69 22.08 -3.42
C LEU A 410 0.66 22.35 -2.74
N ARG A 411 0.60 22.91 -1.53
CA ARG A 411 1.75 23.21 -0.68
C ARG A 411 1.76 22.24 0.51
N ILE A 412 2.62 21.23 0.47
CA ILE A 412 2.74 20.22 1.51
C ILE A 412 3.86 20.61 2.48
N VAL A 413 3.53 20.70 3.77
CA VAL A 413 4.44 21.16 4.84
C VAL A 413 4.84 20.10 5.83
#